data_AF-A0A1M5AE26-F1
#
_entry.id   AF-A0A1M5AE26-F1
#
_cell.length_a   1.000
_cell.length_b   1.000
_cell.length_c   1.000
_cell.angle_alpha   90.00
_cell.angle_beta   90.00
_cell.angle_gamma   90.00
#
_symmetry.space_group_name_H-M   'P 1'
#
loop_
_entity.id
_entity.type
_entity.pdbx_description
1 polymer ?
#
loop_
_entity_poly.entity_id
_entity_poly.type
_entity_poly.pdbx_seq_one_letter_code
_entity_poly.pdbx_strand_id
1 'polypeptide(L)'
;MADKIIENNQVSIMGRIASGFTFSHQVFGEGFYTLDLMVKRLSDSEDRIPLMISERLIDVTQDYEGEYIQVHGQFRSYNRHEEKKNRLVLSVFVRELSFVEEEDDSIKTNQIFLDGYICKPPVYRKTPLGREIADLLLAVNRPYGKSDYIPCICWGRNARYASAFTVGGHVLVWGRIQSREYIKKIGESETEKRIAYEVSVSKLEYME
;
A
#
# COMPACT_ATOMS: atom_id res chain seq x y z
N MET A 1 18.85 10.16 12.39
CA MET A 1 17.41 9.99 12.72
C MET A 1 16.54 10.12 11.47
N ALA A 2 16.81 11.06 10.56
CA ALA A 2 16.08 11.17 9.28
C ALA A 2 16.29 9.96 8.36
N ASP A 3 17.51 9.41 8.27
CA ASP A 3 17.81 8.25 7.40
C ASP A 3 17.05 6.98 7.80
N LYS A 4 16.95 6.68 9.12
CA LYS A 4 16.15 5.54 9.63
C LYS A 4 14.66 5.63 9.28
N ILE A 5 14.11 6.84 9.08
CA ILE A 5 12.70 7.06 8.74
C ILE A 5 12.45 6.85 7.23
N ILE A 6 13.50 6.92 6.42
CA ILE A 6 13.41 6.51 5.01
C ILE A 6 13.43 4.98 4.93
N GLU A 7 14.21 4.33 5.81
CA GLU A 7 14.38 2.89 5.81
C GLU A 7 13.16 2.10 6.34
N ASN A 8 12.29 2.72 7.14
CA ASN A 8 11.18 2.01 7.78
C ASN A 8 9.95 1.78 6.89
N ASN A 9 9.91 2.37 5.70
CA ASN A 9 8.81 2.22 4.74
C ASN A 9 9.39 2.25 3.34
N GLN A 10 9.63 1.08 2.77
CA GLN A 10 10.26 0.93 1.47
C GLN A 10 9.35 0.15 0.55
N VAL A 11 9.08 0.73 -0.62
CA VAL A 11 8.30 0.10 -1.68
C VAL A 11 9.16 0.04 -2.94
N SER A 12 9.18 -1.12 -3.58
CA SER A 12 9.69 -1.30 -4.93
C SER A 12 8.61 -2.02 -5.73
N ILE A 13 7.95 -1.28 -6.63
CA ILE A 13 6.94 -1.86 -7.52
C ILE A 13 7.26 -1.54 -8.98
N MET A 14 6.99 -2.50 -9.85
CA MET A 14 7.04 -2.33 -11.30
C MET A 14 5.68 -2.69 -11.86
N GLY A 15 5.25 -1.96 -12.87
CA GLY A 15 3.98 -2.23 -13.52
C GLY A 15 3.73 -1.30 -14.69
N ARG A 16 2.55 -1.47 -15.28
CA ARG A 16 2.09 -0.69 -16.42
C ARG A 16 1.20 0.46 -15.95
N ILE A 17 1.43 1.67 -16.43
CA ILE A 17 0.55 2.82 -16.13
C ILE A 17 -0.84 2.53 -16.72
N ALA A 18 -1.86 2.64 -15.88
CA ALA A 18 -3.23 2.23 -16.19
C ALA A 18 -4.25 3.38 -16.20
N SER A 19 -3.79 4.61 -15.93
CA SER A 19 -4.59 5.84 -16.00
C SER A 19 -3.69 7.06 -16.19
N GLY A 20 -4.23 8.12 -16.78
CA GLY A 20 -3.62 9.45 -16.76
C GLY A 20 -3.51 10.08 -15.36
N PHE A 21 -2.88 11.26 -15.31
CA PHE A 21 -2.66 12.00 -14.07
C PHE A 21 -3.90 12.75 -13.61
N THR A 22 -4.22 12.63 -12.32
CA THR A 22 -5.25 13.44 -11.65
C THR A 22 -4.60 14.34 -10.60
N PHE A 23 -4.78 15.66 -10.71
CA PHE A 23 -4.25 16.58 -9.70
C PHE A 23 -4.81 16.27 -8.31
N SER A 24 -3.91 16.25 -7.31
CA SER A 24 -4.26 15.95 -5.92
C SER A 24 -4.19 17.20 -5.04
N HIS A 25 -3.01 17.80 -4.95
CA HIS A 25 -2.75 18.98 -4.13
C HIS A 25 -1.40 19.61 -4.50
N GLN A 26 -1.14 20.80 -3.97
CA GLN A 26 0.12 21.51 -4.17
C GLN A 26 0.75 21.85 -2.81
N VAL A 27 2.05 21.65 -2.69
CA VAL A 27 2.83 21.95 -1.47
C VAL A 27 4.03 22.80 -1.87
N PHE A 28 4.17 24.00 -1.31
CA PHE A 28 5.30 24.91 -1.61
C PHE A 28 5.59 25.12 -3.11
N GLY A 29 4.54 25.19 -3.94
CA GLY A 29 4.69 25.38 -5.39
C GLY A 29 4.90 24.09 -6.20
N GLU A 30 4.95 22.93 -5.54
CA GLU A 30 5.10 21.62 -6.18
C GLU A 30 3.75 20.91 -6.25
N GLY A 31 3.30 20.60 -7.46
CA GLY A 31 2.09 19.83 -7.74
C GLY A 31 2.28 18.33 -7.53
N PHE A 32 1.31 17.71 -6.87
CA PHE A 32 1.22 16.26 -6.68
C PHE A 32 0.00 15.70 -7.40
N TYR A 33 0.21 14.58 -8.07
CA TYR A 33 -0.76 13.92 -8.93
C TYR A 33 -0.93 12.46 -8.54
N THR A 34 -2.11 11.92 -8.76
CA THR A 34 -2.40 10.49 -8.59
C THR A 34 -2.58 9.83 -9.95
N LEU A 35 -2.09 8.60 -10.07
CA LEU A 35 -2.34 7.69 -11.18
C LEU A 35 -2.39 6.24 -10.67
N ASP A 36 -2.97 5.33 -11.44
CA ASP A 36 -3.01 3.90 -11.09
C ASP A 36 -1.94 3.13 -11.86
N LEU A 37 -1.16 2.33 -11.12
CA LEU A 37 -0.21 1.37 -11.66
C LEU A 37 -0.80 -0.04 -11.64
N MET A 38 -0.89 -0.69 -12.80
CA MET A 38 -1.26 -2.09 -12.92
C MET A 38 -0.05 -2.98 -12.67
N VAL A 39 -0.15 -3.82 -11.64
CA VAL A 39 0.91 -4.75 -11.24
C VAL A 39 0.38 -6.18 -11.33
N LYS A 40 0.99 -7.02 -12.17
CA LYS A 40 0.59 -8.43 -12.32
C LYS A 40 1.06 -9.27 -11.14
N ARG A 41 0.21 -10.21 -10.71
CA ARG A 41 0.59 -11.27 -9.78
C ARG A 41 1.10 -12.49 -10.54
N LEU A 42 1.78 -13.39 -9.82
CA LEU A 42 2.16 -14.71 -10.34
C LEU A 42 0.96 -15.59 -10.75
N SER A 43 -0.24 -15.24 -10.29
CA SER A 43 -1.49 -15.94 -10.61
C SER A 43 -2.26 -15.29 -11.77
N ASP A 44 -1.61 -14.45 -12.57
CA ASP A 44 -2.17 -13.64 -13.67
C ASP A 44 -3.27 -12.64 -13.29
N SER A 45 -3.74 -12.65 -12.04
CA SER A 45 -4.56 -11.57 -11.49
C SER A 45 -3.74 -10.29 -11.37
N GLU A 46 -4.40 -9.14 -11.47
CA GLU A 46 -3.75 -7.84 -11.44
C GLU A 46 -4.17 -7.03 -10.21
N ASP A 47 -3.25 -6.23 -9.69
CA ASP A 47 -3.50 -5.19 -8.70
C ASP A 47 -3.42 -3.81 -9.37
N ARG A 48 -4.39 -2.94 -9.10
CA ARG A 48 -4.32 -1.52 -9.47
C ARG A 48 -3.88 -0.70 -8.27
N ILE A 49 -2.60 -0.35 -8.19
CA ILE A 49 -2.00 0.34 -7.05
C ILE A 49 -1.96 1.85 -7.33
N PRO A 50 -2.61 2.67 -6.51
CA PRO A 50 -2.56 4.12 -6.68
C PRO A 50 -1.18 4.65 -6.30
N LEU A 51 -0.60 5.45 -7.17
CA LEU A 51 0.62 6.22 -6.95
C LEU A 51 0.27 7.67 -6.59
N MET A 52 1.17 8.31 -5.86
CA MET A 52 1.21 9.74 -5.67
C MET A 52 2.58 10.24 -6.11
N ILE A 53 2.61 11.03 -7.18
CA ILE A 53 3.83 11.46 -7.86
C ILE A 53 3.92 12.97 -7.90
N SER A 54 5.13 13.50 -7.78
CA SER A 54 5.43 14.92 -7.97
C SER A 54 5.59 15.23 -9.45
N GLU A 55 5.10 16.39 -9.90
CA GLU A 55 5.36 16.93 -11.25
C GLU A 55 6.86 17.15 -11.54
N ARG A 56 7.72 17.12 -10.52
CA ARG A 56 9.19 17.20 -10.69
C ARG A 56 9.80 15.89 -11.17
N LEU A 57 9.09 14.77 -11.01
CA LEU A 57 9.58 13.45 -11.40
C LEU A 57 9.18 13.06 -12.82
N ILE A 58 8.10 13.65 -13.35
CA ILE A 58 7.53 13.28 -14.65
C ILE A 58 6.71 14.45 -15.23
N ASP A 59 6.70 14.59 -16.55
CA ASP A 59 5.86 15.59 -17.22
C ASP A 59 4.39 15.18 -17.19
N VAL A 60 3.66 15.69 -16.21
CA VAL A 60 2.24 15.38 -15.97
C VAL A 60 1.28 15.84 -17.07
N THR A 61 1.77 16.54 -18.09
CA THR A 61 0.95 16.97 -19.24
C THR A 61 0.92 15.96 -20.38
N GLN A 62 1.81 14.96 -20.36
CA GLN A 62 1.86 13.89 -21.35
C GLN A 62 1.01 12.69 -20.95
N ASP A 63 0.65 11.88 -21.95
CA ASP A 63 0.01 10.59 -21.75
C ASP A 63 1.07 9.48 -21.73
N TYR A 64 1.11 8.74 -20.62
CA TYR A 64 1.96 7.57 -20.44
C TYR A 64 1.14 6.29 -20.21
N GLU A 65 -0.17 6.30 -20.46
CA GLU A 65 -0.97 5.09 -20.35
C GLU A 65 -0.41 3.97 -21.22
N GLY A 66 -0.16 2.80 -20.62
CA GLY A 66 0.47 1.68 -21.30
C GLY A 66 1.98 1.56 -21.14
N GLU A 67 2.67 2.63 -20.72
CA GLU A 67 4.10 2.59 -20.44
C GLU A 67 4.42 1.78 -19.17
N TYR A 68 5.57 1.13 -19.13
CA TYR A 68 6.06 0.41 -17.96
C TYR A 68 7.02 1.28 -17.16
N ILE A 69 6.79 1.32 -15.85
CA ILE A 69 7.64 2.03 -14.91
C ILE A 69 8.02 1.14 -13.74
N GLN A 70 9.24 1.34 -13.25
CA GLN A 70 9.67 0.91 -11.93
C GLN A 70 9.66 2.13 -11.01
N VAL A 71 9.08 1.98 -9.82
CA VAL A 71 9.01 3.03 -8.83
C VAL A 71 9.56 2.57 -7.49
N HIS A 72 10.35 3.45 -6.88
CA HIS A 72 10.79 3.33 -5.50
C HIS A 72 10.14 4.44 -4.67
N GLY A 73 9.65 4.07 -3.50
CA GLY A 73 8.85 5.00 -2.70
C GLY A 73 8.46 4.47 -1.34
N GLN A 74 7.37 5.04 -0.81
CA GLN A 74 6.83 4.67 0.51
C GLN A 74 5.33 4.46 0.39
N PHE A 75 4.80 3.43 1.05
CA PHE A 75 3.36 3.22 1.07
C PHE A 75 2.74 4.09 2.16
N ARG A 76 2.10 5.18 1.76
CA ARG A 76 1.59 6.20 2.67
C ARG A 76 0.08 6.13 2.78
N SER A 77 -0.39 6.54 3.95
CA SER A 77 -1.79 6.69 4.29
C SER A 77 -2.11 8.11 4.74
N TYR A 78 -3.33 8.54 4.47
CA TYR A 78 -3.91 9.74 5.07
C TYR A 78 -5.43 9.62 5.15
N ASN A 79 -6.03 10.33 6.10
CA ASN A 79 -7.48 10.44 6.17
C ASN A 79 -7.94 11.56 5.24
N ARG A 80 -8.74 11.23 4.24
CA ARG A 80 -9.50 12.22 3.47
C ARG A 80 -10.82 12.44 4.21
N HIS A 81 -11.03 13.69 4.62
CA HIS A 81 -12.27 14.15 5.24
C HIS A 81 -13.25 14.51 4.12
N GLU A 82 -14.27 13.68 3.92
CA GLU A 82 -15.43 13.99 3.08
C GLU A 82 -16.60 14.38 4.01
N GLU A 83 -17.53 15.22 3.54
CA GLU A 83 -18.54 15.91 4.37
C GLU A 83 -19.24 15.05 5.45
N LYS A 84 -19.39 13.74 5.23
CA LYS A 84 -20.06 12.81 6.15
C LYS A 84 -19.20 11.63 6.63
N LYS A 85 -18.01 11.40 6.07
CA LYS A 85 -17.22 10.18 6.32
C LYS A 85 -15.71 10.44 6.20
N ASN A 86 -14.94 9.83 7.10
CA ASN A 86 -13.49 9.73 6.96
C ASN A 86 -13.15 8.50 6.13
N ARG A 87 -12.34 8.69 5.09
CA ARG A 87 -11.82 7.60 4.26
C ARG A 87 -10.31 7.56 4.39
N LEU A 88 -9.78 6.41 4.83
CA LEU A 88 -8.34 6.15 4.76
C LEU A 88 -7.97 5.95 3.30
N VAL A 89 -7.13 6.84 2.78
CA VAL A 89 -6.54 6.72 1.46
C VAL A 89 -5.14 6.15 1.64
N LEU A 90 -4.79 5.18 0.80
CA LEU A 90 -3.47 4.56 0.74
C LEU A 90 -2.94 4.74 -0.69
N SER A 91 -1.69 5.15 -0.83
CA SER A 91 -1.00 5.26 -2.11
C SER A 91 0.50 5.12 -1.94
N VAL A 92 1.19 4.69 -2.99
CA VAL A 92 2.65 4.70 -3.02
C VAL A 92 3.10 6.12 -3.35
N PHE A 93 3.71 6.78 -2.37
CA PHE A 93 4.38 8.06 -2.57
C PHE A 93 5.70 7.81 -3.28
N VAL A 94 5.76 8.22 -4.55
CA VAL A 94 6.89 7.98 -5.44
C VAL A 94 8.04 8.91 -5.07
N ARG A 95 9.23 8.34 -4.89
CA ARG A 95 10.47 9.09 -4.68
C ARG A 95 11.38 9.04 -5.89
N GLU A 96 11.42 7.89 -6.55
CA GLU A 96 12.19 7.64 -7.77
C GLU A 96 11.32 6.87 -8.75
N LEU A 97 11.46 7.19 -10.04
CA LEU A 97 10.75 6.57 -11.14
C LEU A 97 11.74 6.37 -12.29
N SER A 98 11.67 5.22 -12.94
CA SER A 98 12.36 4.94 -14.20
C SER A 98 11.44 4.21 -15.17
N PHE A 99 11.47 4.61 -16.44
CA PHE A 99 10.83 3.86 -17.51
C PHE A 99 11.62 2.58 -17.80
N VAL A 100 10.92 1.51 -18.13
CA VAL A 100 11.50 0.21 -18.47
C VAL A 100 10.86 -0.31 -19.75
N GLU A 101 11.63 -0.96 -20.62
CA GLU A 101 11.18 -1.31 -21.98
C GLU A 101 10.14 -2.44 -21.99
N GLU A 102 10.24 -3.42 -21.08
CA GLU A 102 9.28 -4.54 -20.98
C GLU A 102 9.15 -5.06 -19.54
N GLU A 103 8.09 -5.85 -19.30
CA GLU A 103 7.90 -6.64 -18.08
C GLU A 103 8.99 -7.71 -18.03
N ASP A 104 10.16 -7.40 -17.45
CA ASP A 104 11.17 -8.41 -17.18
C ASP A 104 10.60 -9.40 -16.16
N ASP A 105 10.08 -10.52 -16.66
CA ASP A 105 9.49 -11.59 -15.85
C ASP A 105 10.48 -12.13 -14.79
N SER A 106 11.79 -11.91 -14.98
CA SER A 106 12.81 -12.28 -14.00
C SER A 106 12.90 -11.29 -12.81
N ILE A 107 12.36 -10.07 -12.96
CA ILE A 107 12.36 -8.98 -11.98
C ILE A 107 10.91 -8.52 -11.71
N LYS A 108 10.03 -9.45 -11.32
CA LYS A 108 8.69 -9.08 -10.81
C LYS A 108 8.81 -8.41 -9.44
N THR A 109 8.95 -7.08 -9.44
CA THR A 109 9.01 -6.30 -8.21
C THR A 109 7.60 -5.89 -7.79
N ASN A 110 7.04 -6.59 -6.82
CA ASN A 110 6.05 -6.01 -5.91
C ASN A 110 6.49 -6.34 -4.49
N GLN A 111 7.35 -5.48 -3.96
CA GLN A 111 8.01 -5.68 -2.68
C GLN A 111 7.75 -4.47 -1.81
N ILE A 112 7.38 -4.74 -0.56
CA ILE A 112 7.27 -3.74 0.48
C ILE A 112 7.94 -4.26 1.76
N PHE A 113 8.68 -3.37 2.40
CA PHE A 113 9.22 -3.52 3.75
C PHE A 113 8.66 -2.42 4.64
N LEU A 114 8.17 -2.80 5.81
CA LEU A 114 7.68 -1.90 6.85
C LEU A 114 8.34 -2.23 8.18
N ASP A 115 8.80 -1.21 8.88
CA ASP A 115 9.20 -1.24 10.28
C ASP A 115 8.21 -0.33 11.04
N GLY A 116 7.39 -0.94 11.89
CA GLY A 116 6.29 -0.24 12.53
C GLY A 116 5.76 -0.92 13.79
N TYR A 117 4.66 -0.40 14.30
CA TYR A 117 4.11 -0.78 15.59
C TYR A 117 2.65 -1.21 15.48
N ILE A 118 2.25 -2.23 16.23
CA ILE A 118 0.87 -2.71 16.25
C ILE A 118 -0.06 -1.67 16.88
N CYS A 119 -1.02 -1.15 16.12
CA CYS A 119 -1.96 -0.11 16.57
C CYS A 119 -3.23 -0.66 17.20
N LYS A 120 -3.62 -1.87 16.83
CA LYS A 120 -4.86 -2.52 17.24
C LYS A 120 -4.58 -4.01 17.47
N PRO A 121 -5.32 -4.66 18.39
CA PRO A 121 -5.19 -6.11 18.58
C PRO A 121 -5.35 -6.84 17.25
N PRO A 122 -4.45 -7.79 16.91
CA PRO A 122 -4.58 -8.64 15.74
C PRO A 122 -5.93 -9.36 15.67
N VAL A 123 -6.54 -9.42 14.48
CA VAL A 123 -7.82 -10.10 14.29
C VAL A 123 -7.60 -11.42 13.56
N TYR A 124 -7.39 -12.48 14.34
CA TYR A 124 -7.23 -13.84 13.82
C TYR A 124 -8.58 -14.50 13.50
N ARG A 125 -8.68 -15.16 12.34
CA ARG A 125 -9.86 -15.95 11.95
C ARG A 125 -9.52 -17.02 10.90
N LYS A 126 -10.48 -17.91 10.64
CA LYS A 126 -10.44 -18.83 9.50
C LYS A 126 -11.43 -18.40 8.43
N THR A 127 -11.03 -18.47 7.16
CA THR A 127 -11.93 -18.28 6.02
C THR A 127 -12.92 -19.46 5.92
N PRO A 128 -14.01 -19.34 5.14
CA PRO A 128 -14.92 -20.48 4.90
C PRO A 128 -14.22 -21.73 4.33
N LEU A 129 -13.10 -21.54 3.63
CA LEU A 129 -12.25 -22.62 3.09
C LEU A 129 -11.18 -23.09 4.08
N GLY A 130 -11.28 -22.72 5.37
CA GLY A 130 -10.37 -23.15 6.43
C GLY A 130 -8.98 -22.49 6.44
N ARG A 131 -8.74 -21.48 5.59
CA ARG A 131 -7.45 -20.77 5.57
C ARG A 131 -7.34 -19.86 6.80
N GLU A 132 -6.24 -19.96 7.52
CA GLU A 132 -5.97 -19.12 8.69
C GLU A 132 -5.43 -17.77 8.24
N ILE A 133 -6.03 -16.70 8.75
CA ILE A 133 -5.66 -15.32 8.45
C ILE A 133 -5.64 -14.45 9.71
N ALA A 134 -4.82 -13.41 9.71
CA ALA A 134 -4.83 -12.39 10.75
C ALA A 134 -4.73 -10.99 10.12
N ASP A 135 -5.67 -10.11 10.42
CA ASP A 135 -5.56 -8.69 10.05
C ASP A 135 -4.70 -7.98 11.10
N LEU A 136 -3.77 -7.16 10.62
CA LEU A 136 -2.95 -6.25 11.42
C LEU A 136 -3.14 -4.81 10.94
N LEU A 137 -2.97 -3.86 11.85
CA LEU A 137 -2.86 -2.43 11.52
C LEU A 137 -1.54 -1.91 12.09
N LEU A 138 -0.59 -1.59 11.21
CA LEU A 138 0.72 -1.08 11.61
C LEU A 138 0.75 0.44 11.55
N ALA A 139 1.31 1.09 12.57
CA ALA A 139 1.75 2.47 12.53
C ALA A 139 3.21 2.51 12.10
N VAL A 140 3.48 3.14 10.97
CA VAL A 140 4.82 3.35 10.45
C VAL A 140 5.14 4.83 10.58
N ASN A 141 6.11 5.16 11.42
CA ASN A 141 6.36 6.54 11.81
C ASN A 141 7.00 7.34 10.67
N ARG A 142 6.55 8.59 10.52
CA ARG A 142 7.03 9.57 9.56
C ARG A 142 7.67 10.75 10.29
N PRO A 143 8.44 11.61 9.59
CA PRO A 143 8.94 12.83 10.18
C PRO A 143 7.79 13.73 10.66
N TYR A 144 8.10 14.66 11.57
CA TYR A 144 7.16 15.63 12.11
C TYR A 144 5.98 15.03 12.89
N GLY A 145 6.19 13.90 13.56
CA GLY A 145 5.20 13.30 14.47
C GLY A 145 3.96 12.74 13.76
N LYS A 146 4.06 12.44 12.47
CA LYS A 146 3.00 11.77 11.70
C LYS A 146 3.28 10.27 11.64
N SER A 147 2.25 9.47 11.37
CA SER A 147 2.41 8.03 11.11
C SER A 147 1.50 7.60 9.96
N ASP A 148 1.94 6.61 9.21
CA ASP A 148 1.13 5.87 8.26
C ASP A 148 0.46 4.70 8.96
N TYR A 149 -0.84 4.52 8.77
CA TYR A 149 -1.60 3.39 9.29
C TYR A 149 -1.88 2.42 8.15
N ILE A 150 -1.11 1.33 8.11
CA ILE A 150 -1.07 0.40 6.97
C ILE A 150 -1.74 -0.92 7.37
N PRO A 151 -2.88 -1.27 6.74
CA PRO A 151 -3.50 -2.59 6.91
C PRO A 151 -2.58 -3.67 6.33
N CYS A 152 -2.39 -4.75 7.08
CA CYS A 152 -1.62 -5.91 6.64
C CYS A 152 -2.44 -7.17 6.88
N ILE A 153 -2.29 -8.17 6.01
CA ILE A 153 -2.94 -9.47 6.11
C ILE A 153 -1.90 -10.57 6.17
N CYS A 154 -1.90 -11.32 7.26
CA CYS A 154 -1.04 -12.49 7.46
C CYS A 154 -1.79 -13.77 7.08
N TRP A 155 -1.07 -14.77 6.61
CA TRP A 155 -1.63 -16.04 6.13
C TRP A 155 -0.98 -17.24 6.82
N GLY A 156 -1.77 -18.28 7.09
CA GLY A 156 -1.27 -19.58 7.58
C GLY A 156 -0.42 -19.47 8.85
N ARG A 157 0.85 -19.90 8.77
CA ARG A 157 1.77 -19.84 9.92
C ARG A 157 2.00 -18.40 10.40
N ASN A 158 2.13 -17.45 9.47
CA ASN A 158 2.27 -16.03 9.79
C ASN A 158 1.05 -15.50 10.54
N ALA A 159 -0.16 -15.95 10.19
CA ALA A 159 -1.39 -15.55 10.88
C ALA A 159 -1.42 -16.04 12.34
N ARG A 160 -1.04 -17.31 12.57
CA ARG A 160 -0.95 -17.87 13.92
C ARG A 160 0.10 -17.17 14.75
N TYR A 161 1.28 -16.92 14.18
CA TYR A 161 2.34 -16.18 14.86
C TYR A 161 1.90 -14.77 15.25
N ALA A 162 1.34 -14.01 14.29
CA ALA A 162 0.87 -12.65 14.51
C ALA A 162 -0.28 -12.53 15.52
N SER A 163 -1.08 -13.59 15.72
CA SER A 163 -2.20 -13.58 16.67
C SER A 163 -1.78 -13.39 18.13
N ALA A 164 -0.51 -13.65 18.46
CA ALA A 164 0.04 -13.45 19.79
C ALA A 164 0.54 -12.01 20.05
N PHE A 165 0.55 -11.15 19.03
CA PHE A 165 1.12 -9.81 19.15
C PHE A 165 0.20 -8.88 19.93
N THR A 166 0.81 -7.94 20.66
CA THR A 166 0.10 -6.96 21.47
C THR A 166 0.21 -5.56 20.88
N VAL A 167 -0.77 -4.71 21.20
CA VAL A 167 -0.72 -3.28 20.86
C VAL A 167 0.56 -2.66 21.40
N GLY A 168 1.22 -1.83 20.60
CA GLY A 168 2.52 -1.23 20.90
C GLY A 168 3.72 -2.13 20.57
N GLY A 169 3.50 -3.40 20.19
CA GLY A 169 4.58 -4.29 19.76
C GLY A 169 5.28 -3.80 18.50
N HIS A 170 6.61 -3.80 18.51
CA HIS A 170 7.46 -3.43 17.38
C HIS A 170 7.59 -4.62 16.42
N VAL A 171 7.31 -4.40 15.14
CA VAL A 171 7.20 -5.47 14.15
C VAL A 171 7.83 -5.02 12.83
N LEU A 172 8.62 -5.92 12.24
CA LEU A 172 9.10 -5.83 10.86
C LEU A 172 8.19 -6.66 9.96
N VAL A 173 7.79 -6.11 8.82
CA VAL A 173 6.90 -6.76 7.84
C VAL A 173 7.52 -6.68 6.45
N TRP A 174 7.54 -7.81 5.76
CA TRP A 174 7.80 -7.90 4.33
C TRP A 174 6.59 -8.48 3.62
N GLY A 175 6.36 -8.03 2.40
CA GLY A 175 5.23 -8.51 1.62
C GLY A 175 5.12 -7.87 0.26
N ARG A 176 3.89 -7.81 -0.22
CA ARG A 176 3.48 -7.14 -1.46
C ARG A 176 2.25 -6.27 -1.20
N ILE A 177 2.13 -5.16 -1.91
CA ILE A 177 0.91 -4.36 -1.88
C ILE A 177 -0.14 -5.06 -2.72
N GLN A 178 -1.36 -5.19 -2.21
CA GLN A 178 -2.48 -5.76 -2.93
C GLN A 178 -3.73 -4.89 -2.80
N SER A 179 -4.61 -5.04 -3.77
CA SER A 179 -5.95 -4.47 -3.82
C SER A 179 -6.99 -5.58 -3.69
N ARG A 180 -8.09 -5.28 -3.00
CA ARG A 180 -9.23 -6.20 -2.85
C ARG A 180 -10.55 -5.46 -3.04
N GLU A 181 -11.43 -5.99 -3.89
CA GLU A 181 -12.81 -5.52 -3.97
C GLU A 181 -13.61 -6.07 -2.78
N TYR A 182 -14.46 -5.23 -2.19
CA TYR A 182 -15.43 -5.64 -1.20
C TYR A 182 -16.74 -4.88 -1.41
N ILE A 183 -17.83 -5.50 -0.98
CA ILE A 183 -19.16 -4.90 -1.02
C ILE A 183 -19.44 -4.26 0.35
N LYS A 184 -19.65 -2.95 0.37
CA LYS A 184 -20.08 -2.21 1.55
C LYS A 184 -21.59 -2.02 1.51
N LYS A 185 -22.30 -2.51 2.53
CA LYS A 185 -23.70 -2.11 2.74
C LYS A 185 -23.76 -0.65 3.18
N ILE A 186 -24.50 0.17 2.44
CA ILE A 186 -24.68 1.60 2.72
C ILE A 186 -26.13 1.93 3.15
N GLY A 187 -27.04 0.97 3.01
CA GLY A 187 -28.41 0.99 3.52
C GLY A 187 -28.95 -0.44 3.68
N GLU A 188 -30.25 -0.59 3.92
CA GLU A 188 -30.89 -1.91 4.06
C GLU A 188 -30.82 -2.74 2.76
N SER A 189 -31.05 -2.10 1.62
CA SER A 189 -31.01 -2.71 0.28
C SER A 189 -29.85 -2.21 -0.60
N GLU A 190 -29.15 -1.16 -0.18
CA GLU A 190 -28.12 -0.51 -0.99
C GLU A 190 -26.72 -1.01 -0.66
N THR A 191 -25.97 -1.36 -1.71
CA THR A 191 -24.59 -1.79 -1.60
C THR A 191 -23.69 -1.03 -2.56
N GLU A 192 -22.45 -0.80 -2.15
CA GLU A 192 -21.43 -0.08 -2.90
C GLU A 192 -20.19 -0.97 -3.01
N LYS A 193 -19.71 -1.18 -4.24
CA LYS A 193 -18.40 -1.82 -4.45
C LYS A 193 -17.29 -0.84 -4.08
N ARG A 194 -16.32 -1.33 -3.31
CA ARG A 194 -15.16 -0.55 -2.86
C ARG A 194 -13.89 -1.35 -2.99
N ILE A 195 -12.78 -0.64 -3.15
CA ILE A 195 -11.45 -1.23 -3.15
C ILE A 195 -10.79 -0.91 -1.80
N ALA A 196 -10.18 -1.92 -1.19
CA ALA A 196 -9.28 -1.76 -0.07
C ALA A 196 -7.86 -2.11 -0.50
N TYR A 197 -6.89 -1.39 0.05
CA TYR A 197 -5.47 -1.64 -0.16
C TYR A 197 -4.84 -2.13 1.15
N GLU A 198 -3.97 -3.11 1.05
CA GLU A 198 -3.33 -3.74 2.19
C GLU A 198 -2.01 -4.40 1.77
N VAL A 199 -1.18 -4.75 2.75
CA VAL A 199 0.04 -5.53 2.52
C VAL A 199 -0.25 -7.00 2.74
N SER A 200 -0.05 -7.81 1.70
CA SER A 200 -0.04 -9.27 1.79
C SER A 200 1.30 -9.72 2.37
N VAL A 201 1.30 -10.17 3.63
CA VAL A 201 2.53 -10.41 4.39
C VAL A 201 3.15 -11.75 3.99
N SER A 202 4.40 -11.71 3.49
CA SER A 202 5.21 -12.88 3.19
C SER A 202 6.07 -13.30 4.38
N LYS A 203 6.58 -12.33 5.14
CA LYS A 203 7.40 -12.53 6.34
C LYS A 203 7.09 -11.44 7.37
N LEU A 204 7.14 -11.78 8.64
CA LEU A 204 7.06 -10.83 9.74
C LEU A 204 7.96 -11.26 10.89
N GLU A 205 8.47 -10.29 11.65
CA GLU A 205 9.30 -10.50 12.83
C GLU A 205 8.82 -9.58 13.95
N TYR A 206 8.64 -10.11 15.15
CA TYR A 206 8.39 -9.31 16.35
C TYR A 206 9.74 -8.95 16.97
N MET A 207 9.97 -7.66 17.21
CA MET A 207 11.20 -7.14 17.78
C MET A 207 11.06 -7.07 19.31
N GLU A 208 12.08 -7.53 20.02
CA GLU A 208 12.18 -7.43 21.49
C GLU A 208 12.52 -6.01 21.96
#